data_AF-A0A0U1YXW7-F1
#
_entry.id   AF-A0A0U1YXW7-F1
#
_cell.length_a   1.000
_cell.length_b   1.000
_cell.length_c   1.000
_cell.angle_alpha   90.00
_cell.angle_beta   90.00
_cell.angle_gamma   90.00
#
_symmetry.space_group_name_H-M   'P 1'
#
loop_
_entity.id
_entity.type
_entity.pdbx_description
1 polymer ?
#
loop_
_entity_poly.entity_id
_entity_poly.type
_entity_poly.pdbx_seq_one_letter_code
_entity_poly.pdbx_strand_id
1 'polypeptide(L)'
;MEKDGNGSRFAFYQEKTNGEYLLWLHQVISSLGYSKPEIPIIQTRKGTNGQIRYSYRFRTYTYSSFNWIYEEFYPNKRKVVPRIIDQYLSPLALAVWIMDDATLHKNKGLRFCTNCFTLKEVQYLASVLEKSIL
;
A
#
# COMPACT_ATOMS: atom_id res chain seq x y z
N MET A 1 7.30 2.05 0.08
CA MET A 1 8.00 2.86 1.10
C MET A 1 9.35 3.26 0.54
N GLU A 2 9.80 4.49 0.78
CA GLU A 2 11.06 5.03 0.27
C GLU A 2 11.98 5.34 1.46
N LYS A 3 13.28 5.04 1.33
CA LYS A 3 14.31 5.53 2.26
C LYS A 3 14.75 6.92 1.80
N ASP A 4 14.85 7.87 2.72
CA ASP A 4 15.17 9.27 2.44
C ASP A 4 16.07 9.82 3.55
N GLY A 5 17.37 9.97 3.26
CA GLY A 5 18.39 10.25 4.27
C GLY A 5 18.37 9.22 5.42
N ASN A 6 18.26 9.72 6.65
CA ASN A 6 18.25 8.88 7.87
C ASN A 6 16.85 8.32 8.22
N GLY A 7 15.81 8.68 7.46
CA GLY A 7 14.44 8.26 7.73
C GLY A 7 13.80 7.50 6.58
N SER A 8 12.53 7.14 6.79
CA SER A 8 11.69 6.50 5.79
C SER A 8 10.37 7.25 5.64
N ARG A 9 9.74 7.11 4.47
CA ARG A 9 8.41 7.69 4.19
C ARG A 9 7.55 6.75 3.37
N PHE A 10 6.24 6.88 3.51
CA PHE A 10 5.29 6.25 2.62
C PHE A 10 5.04 7.15 1.42
N ALA A 11 5.00 6.53 0.24
CA ALA A 11 4.64 7.20 -1.00
C ALA A 11 3.44 6.46 -1.59
N PHE A 12 2.34 7.20 -1.74
CA PHE A 12 1.09 6.68 -2.25
C PHE A 12 0.84 7.24 -3.64
N TYR A 13 0.38 6.37 -4.54
CA TYR A 13 0.18 6.68 -5.94
C TYR A 13 -1.05 5.94 -6.44
N GLN A 14 -1.90 6.63 -7.20
CA GLN A 14 -3.05 5.99 -7.83
C GLN A 14 -3.43 6.71 -9.13
N GLU A 15 -3.88 5.94 -10.13
CA GLU A 15 -4.45 6.50 -11.35
C GLU A 15 -5.80 7.18 -11.05
N LYS A 16 -6.14 8.22 -11.82
CA LYS A 16 -7.33 9.05 -11.55
C LYS A 16 -8.63 8.25 -11.44
N THR A 17 -8.73 7.11 -12.11
CA THR A 17 -9.89 6.20 -12.03
C THR A 17 -10.22 5.75 -10.61
N ASN A 18 -9.20 5.62 -9.75
CA ASN A 18 -9.35 5.26 -8.33
C ASN A 18 -8.94 6.44 -7.44
N GLY A 19 -9.10 7.67 -7.93
CA GLY A 19 -8.61 8.89 -7.28
C GLY A 19 -9.28 9.20 -5.94
N GLU A 20 -10.58 8.92 -5.82
CA GLU A 20 -11.35 9.15 -4.58
C GLU A 20 -10.78 8.37 -3.41
N TYR A 21 -10.38 7.11 -3.64
CA TYR A 21 -9.71 6.29 -2.65
C TYR A 21 -8.39 6.93 -2.18
N LEU A 22 -7.59 7.47 -3.11
CA LEU A 22 -6.34 8.13 -2.72
C LEU A 22 -6.59 9.44 -1.96
N LEU A 23 -7.65 10.17 -2.30
CA LEU A 23 -8.05 11.38 -1.57
C LEU A 23 -8.55 11.07 -0.17
N TRP A 24 -9.34 10.00 0.01
CA TRP A 24 -9.71 9.50 1.33
C TRP A 24 -8.48 9.11 2.16
N LEU A 25 -7.55 8.34 1.58
CA LEU A 25 -6.34 7.93 2.28
C LEU A 25 -5.48 9.16 2.65
N HIS A 26 -5.37 10.15 1.77
CA HIS A 26 -4.71 11.42 2.08
C HIS A 26 -5.38 12.16 3.24
N GLN A 27 -6.72 12.26 3.25
CA GLN A 27 -7.46 12.89 4.34
C GLN A 27 -7.20 12.18 5.69
N VAL A 28 -7.19 10.85 5.71
CA VAL A 28 -6.88 10.08 6.91
C VAL A 28 -5.45 10.35 7.38
N ILE A 29 -4.46 10.25 6.49
CA ILE A 29 -3.04 10.41 6.83
C ILE A 29 -2.71 11.86 7.25
N SER A 30 -3.29 12.85 6.58
CA SER A 30 -3.09 14.27 6.90
C SER A 30 -3.77 14.68 8.21
N SER A 31 -4.96 14.17 8.51
CA SER A 31 -5.64 14.44 9.79
C SER A 31 -4.89 13.88 11.00
N LEU A 32 -4.08 12.83 10.80
CA LEU A 32 -3.14 12.29 11.77
C LEU A 32 -1.80 13.06 11.83
N GLY A 33 -1.61 14.10 11.02
CA GLY A 33 -0.40 14.93 10.99
C GLY A 33 0.79 14.34 10.25
N TYR A 34 0.62 13.23 9.51
CA TYR A 34 1.73 12.54 8.85
C TYR A 34 2.06 13.05 7.45
N SER A 35 1.19 13.88 6.85
CA SER A 35 1.44 14.50 5.55
C SER A 35 0.96 15.93 5.50
N LYS A 36 1.40 16.63 4.46
CA LYS A 36 0.88 17.92 4.04
C LYS A 36 -0.66 17.92 3.98
N PRO A 37 -1.35 18.94 4.53
CA PRO A 37 -2.80 19.03 4.51
C PRO A 37 -3.34 19.42 3.12
N GLU A 38 -2.49 19.95 2.24
CA GLU A 38 -2.90 20.33 0.89
C GLU A 38 -3.33 19.11 0.09
N ILE A 39 -4.46 19.24 -0.61
CA ILE A 39 -5.00 18.19 -1.47
C ILE A 39 -3.97 17.81 -2.54
N PRO A 40 -3.73 16.50 -2.79
CA PRO A 40 -2.75 16.04 -3.77
C PRO A 40 -3.04 16.58 -5.18
N ILE A 41 -2.05 17.24 -5.77
CA ILE A 41 -2.15 17.77 -7.14
C ILE A 41 -2.20 16.59 -8.13
N ILE A 42 -3.13 16.67 -9.09
CA ILE A 42 -3.20 15.73 -10.20
C ILE A 42 -1.98 15.92 -11.10
N GLN A 43 -1.20 14.85 -11.25
CA GLN A 43 -0.06 14.79 -12.15
C GLN A 43 -0.48 14.18 -13.48
N THR A 44 0.06 14.72 -14.57
CA THR A 44 -0.19 14.26 -15.94
C THR A 44 1.01 13.46 -16.44
N ARG A 45 0.78 12.29 -17.04
CA ARG A 45 1.81 11.46 -17.68
C ARG A 45 1.37 11.02 -19.08
N LYS A 46 2.31 10.93 -20.02
CA LYS A 46 2.08 10.34 -21.34
C LYS A 46 2.17 8.81 -21.22
N GLY A 47 1.10 8.11 -21.61
CA GLY A 47 1.03 6.65 -21.66
C GLY A 47 1.66 6.08 -22.94
N THR A 48 1.72 4.76 -23.02
CA THR A 48 2.48 3.98 -24.03
C THR A 48 2.05 4.25 -25.47
N ASN A 49 0.84 4.78 -25.70
CA ASN A 49 0.30 5.07 -27.03
C ASN A 49 -0.05 6.57 -27.22
N GLY A 50 0.60 7.47 -26.48
CA GLY A 50 0.29 8.90 -26.50
C GLY A 50 -0.97 9.30 -25.73
N GLN A 51 -1.71 8.34 -25.17
CA GLN A 51 -2.82 8.61 -24.26
C GLN A 51 -2.34 9.38 -23.03
N ILE A 52 -3.00 10.48 -22.71
CA ILE A 52 -2.73 11.24 -21.48
C ILE A 52 -3.40 10.53 -20.31
N ARG A 53 -2.62 10.19 -19.28
CA ARG A 53 -3.11 9.64 -18.02
C ARG A 53 -2.90 10.63 -16.89
N TYR A 54 -3.82 10.57 -15.94
CA TYR A 54 -3.83 11.41 -14.76
C TYR A 54 -3.62 10.55 -13.53
N SER A 55 -2.87 11.04 -12.56
CA SER A 55 -2.63 10.31 -11.32
C SER A 55 -2.49 11.25 -10.14
N TYR A 56 -2.93 10.79 -8.98
CA TYR A 56 -2.70 11.47 -7.73
C TYR A 56 -1.46 10.86 -7.06
N ARG A 57 -0.69 11.70 -6.37
CA ARG A 57 0.46 11.26 -5.59
C ARG A 57 0.63 12.13 -4.37
N PHE A 58 0.84 11.50 -3.21
CA PHE A 58 1.28 12.19 -2.01
C PHE A 58 2.25 11.32 -1.22
N ARG A 59 2.90 11.92 -0.22
CA ARG A 59 3.83 11.21 0.66
C ARG A 59 3.60 11.66 2.09
N THR A 60 3.94 10.79 3.03
CA THR A 60 4.17 11.23 4.39
C THR A 60 5.42 12.09 4.46
N TYR A 61 5.59 12.83 5.56
CA TYR A 61 6.92 13.32 5.94
C TYR A 61 7.88 12.14 6.17
N THR A 62 9.18 12.45 6.19
CA THR A 62 10.24 11.48 6.43
C THR A 62 10.48 11.37 7.94
N TYR A 63 10.31 10.17 8.49
CA TYR A 63 10.51 9.90 9.92
C TYR A 63 11.48 8.74 10.14
N SER A 64 12.39 8.88 11.11
CA SER A 64 13.22 7.78 11.59
C SER A 64 12.38 6.71 12.31
N SER A 65 11.27 7.09 12.93
CA SER A 65 10.32 6.16 13.57
C SER A 65 9.63 5.20 12.58
N PHE A 66 9.70 5.48 11.28
CA PHE A 66 9.22 4.57 10.24
C PHE A 66 10.29 3.57 9.77
N ASN A 67 11.53 3.66 10.27
CA ASN A 67 12.64 2.81 9.83
C ASN A 67 12.38 1.33 10.11
N TRP A 68 11.84 0.99 11.29
CA TRP A 68 11.55 -0.40 11.63
C TRP A 68 10.54 -1.03 10.65
N ILE A 69 9.53 -0.27 10.20
CA ILE A 69 8.58 -0.76 9.19
C ILE A 69 9.31 -1.02 7.86
N TYR A 70 10.21 -0.12 7.47
CA TYR A 70 11.00 -0.31 6.25
C TYR A 70 11.87 -1.57 6.35
N GLU A 71 12.55 -1.76 7.48
CA GLU A 71 13.47 -2.88 7.72
C GLU A 71 12.73 -4.23 7.72
N GLU A 72 11.54 -4.29 8.31
CA GLU A 72 10.66 -5.47 8.30
C GLU A 72 10.20 -5.85 6.90
N PHE A 73 9.81 -4.86 6.08
CA PHE A 73 9.32 -5.12 4.72
C PHE A 73 10.42 -5.23 3.67
N TYR A 74 11.62 -4.68 3.90
CA TYR A 74 12.71 -4.60 2.91
C TYR A 74 14.09 -5.02 3.45
N PRO A 75 14.23 -6.17 4.14
CA PRO A 75 15.49 -6.57 4.79
C PRO A 75 16.69 -6.71 3.83
N ASN A 76 16.43 -6.94 2.54
CA ASN A 76 17.46 -7.00 1.49
C ASN A 76 17.10 -6.12 0.28
N LYS A 77 16.48 -4.95 0.52
CA LYS A 77 15.96 -4.05 -0.52
C LYS A 77 14.89 -4.66 -1.44
N ARG A 78 14.47 -5.91 -1.19
CA ARG A 78 13.33 -6.59 -1.80
C ARG A 78 12.16 -6.55 -0.82
N LYS A 79 10.97 -6.23 -1.32
CA LYS A 79 9.74 -6.31 -0.53
C LYS A 79 9.47 -7.77 -0.13
N VAL A 80 9.23 -8.01 1.16
CA VAL A 80 8.88 -9.32 1.74
C VAL A 80 7.58 -9.21 2.54
N VAL A 81 7.01 -10.36 2.94
CA VAL A 81 5.96 -10.40 3.96
C VAL A 81 6.63 -10.51 5.34
N PRO A 82 6.52 -9.51 6.23
CA PRO A 82 7.12 -9.57 7.55
C PRO A 82 6.52 -10.68 8.40
N ARG A 83 7.31 -11.23 9.32
CA ARG A 83 6.81 -12.26 10.26
C ARG A 83 5.76 -11.70 11.21
N ILE A 84 5.85 -10.43 11.56
CA ILE A 84 4.93 -9.74 12.48
C ILE A 84 3.60 -9.33 11.83
N ILE A 85 3.35 -9.69 10.57
CA ILE A 85 2.19 -9.16 9.82
C ILE A 85 0.84 -9.51 10.46
N ASP A 86 0.78 -10.64 11.16
CA ASP A 86 -0.38 -11.11 11.91
C ASP A 86 -0.80 -10.15 13.04
N GLN A 87 0.16 -9.45 13.63
CA GLN A 87 -0.08 -8.45 14.69
C GLN A 87 -0.71 -7.15 14.16
N TYR A 88 -0.56 -6.87 12.86
CA TYR A 88 -0.99 -5.61 12.25
C TYR A 88 -2.15 -5.77 11.24
N LEU A 89 -2.60 -7.00 10.98
CA LEU A 89 -3.69 -7.28 10.04
C LEU A 89 -5.07 -7.13 10.71
N SER A 90 -5.43 -5.89 11.05
CA SER A 90 -6.76 -5.54 11.55
C SER A 90 -7.84 -5.62 10.44
N PRO A 91 -9.15 -5.62 10.77
CA PRO A 91 -10.21 -5.54 9.77
C PRO A 91 -10.08 -4.34 8.82
N LEU A 92 -9.64 -3.19 9.33
CA LEU A 92 -9.37 -2.01 8.50
C LEU A 92 -8.18 -2.24 7.56
N ALA A 93 -7.09 -2.84 8.05
CA ALA A 93 -5.93 -3.16 7.22
C ALA A 93 -6.32 -4.16 6.10
N LEU A 94 -7.15 -5.15 6.41
CA LEU A 94 -7.68 -6.09 5.43
C LEU A 94 -8.57 -5.38 4.39
N ALA A 95 -9.47 -4.49 4.81
CA ALA A 95 -10.31 -3.72 3.88
C ALA A 95 -9.48 -2.84 2.93
N VAL A 96 -8.44 -2.16 3.44
CA VAL A 96 -7.50 -1.39 2.62
C VAL A 96 -6.75 -2.29 1.64
N TRP A 97 -6.28 -3.45 2.09
CA TRP A 97 -5.62 -4.40 1.19
C TRP A 97 -6.54 -4.93 0.09
N ILE A 98 -7.83 -5.14 0.40
CA ILE A 98 -8.85 -5.51 -0.59
C ILE A 98 -9.00 -4.41 -1.64
N MET A 99 -9.09 -3.15 -1.22
CA MET A 99 -9.22 -2.01 -2.14
C MET A 99 -8.00 -1.83 -3.05
N ASP A 100 -6.79 -2.13 -2.55
CA ASP A 100 -5.55 -1.99 -3.31
C ASP A 100 -5.31 -3.12 -4.30
N ASP A 101 -5.37 -4.37 -3.83
CA ASP A 101 -4.79 -5.52 -4.54
C ASP A 101 -5.77 -6.68 -4.76
N ALA A 102 -7.04 -6.57 -4.34
CA ALA A 102 -8.00 -7.64 -4.59
C ALA A 102 -8.76 -7.46 -5.92
N THR A 103 -9.17 -8.59 -6.49
CA THR A 103 -9.96 -8.66 -7.71
C THR A 103 -11.00 -9.76 -7.61
N LEU A 104 -12.08 -9.61 -8.37
CA LEU A 104 -13.10 -10.63 -8.48
C LEU A 104 -12.55 -11.84 -9.24
N HIS A 105 -12.51 -13.00 -8.59
CA HIS A 105 -12.29 -14.26 -9.24
C HIS A 105 -13.64 -14.87 -9.63
N LYS A 106 -13.97 -14.82 -10.92
CA LYS A 106 -15.25 -15.29 -11.46
C LYS A 106 -15.62 -16.67 -10.90
N ASN A 107 -16.79 -16.77 -10.29
CA ASN A 107 -17.35 -17.96 -9.66
C ASN A 107 -16.52 -18.57 -8.50
N LYS A 108 -15.54 -17.85 -7.95
CA LYS A 108 -14.73 -18.31 -6.79
C LYS A 108 -14.54 -17.25 -5.70
N GLY A 109 -15.18 -16.09 -5.83
CA GLY A 109 -15.13 -15.02 -4.83
C GLY A 109 -13.98 -14.03 -5.09
N LEU A 110 -13.21 -13.73 -4.05
CA LEU A 110 -12.17 -12.71 -4.06
C LEU A 110 -10.77 -13.33 -4.22
N ARG A 111 -9.89 -12.68 -4.98
CA ARG A 111 -8.47 -13.06 -5.09
C ARG A 111 -7.58 -11.85 -4.84
N PHE A 112 -6.56 -12.00 -4.00
CA PHE A 112 -5.49 -11.01 -3.87
C PHE A 112 -4.41 -11.19 -4.95
N CYS A 113 -3.95 -10.09 -5.54
CA CYS A 113 -2.91 -10.02 -6.56
C CYS A 113 -1.51 -9.94 -5.95
N THR A 114 -1.13 -10.90 -5.12
CA THR A 114 0.16 -10.97 -4.39
C THR A 114 1.36 -11.39 -5.24
N ASN A 115 1.35 -11.12 -6.54
CA ASN A 115 2.34 -11.65 -7.50
C ASN A 115 3.77 -11.10 -7.28
N CYS A 116 3.94 -10.07 -6.44
CA CYS A 116 5.24 -9.54 -6.06
C CYS A 116 5.94 -10.34 -4.94
N PHE A 117 5.24 -11.30 -4.34
CA PHE A 117 5.77 -12.16 -3.28
C PHE A 117 6.07 -13.57 -3.78
N THR A 118 7.00 -14.25 -3.11
CA THR A 118 7.32 -15.66 -3.35
C THR A 118 6.16 -16.57 -2.91
N LEU A 119 6.11 -17.79 -3.43
CA LEU A 119 5.09 -18.78 -3.04
C LEU A 119 5.06 -19.01 -1.51
N LYS A 120 6.22 -19.09 -0.87
CA LYS A 120 6.34 -19.27 0.58
C LYS A 120 5.74 -18.09 1.36
N GLU A 121 5.97 -16.86 0.90
CA GLU A 121 5.40 -15.65 1.50
C GLU A 121 3.87 -15.61 1.32
N VAL A 122 3.36 -16.02 0.16
CA VAL A 122 1.92 -16.11 -0.10
C VAL A 122 1.25 -17.19 0.75
N GLN A 123 1.88 -18.36 0.90
CA GLN A 123 1.41 -19.42 1.79
C GLN A 123 1.37 -18.96 3.25
N TYR A 124 2.36 -18.18 3.68
CA TYR A 124 2.35 -17.58 5.00
C TYR A 124 1.18 -16.61 5.19
N LEU A 125 0.95 -15.69 4.25
CA LEU A 125 -0.20 -14.78 4.28
C LEU A 125 -1.53 -15.53 4.36
N ALA A 126 -1.69 -16.61 3.59
CA ALA A 126 -2.89 -17.44 3.64
C ALA A 126 -3.10 -18.03 5.05
N SER A 127 -2.03 -18.57 5.67
CA SER A 127 -2.10 -19.11 7.02
C SER A 127 -2.44 -18.06 8.09
N VAL A 128 -2.05 -16.79 7.88
CA VAL A 128 -2.41 -15.68 8.77
C VAL A 128 -3.90 -15.38 8.64
N LEU A 129 -4.42 -15.27 7.40
CA LEU A 129 -5.84 -15.01 7.15
C LEU A 129 -6.75 -16.12 7.69
N GLU A 130 -6.35 -17.38 7.55
CA GLU A 130 -7.11 -18.53 8.07
C GLU A 130 -7.21 -18.51 9.61
N LYS A 131 -6.16 -18.08 10.30
CA LYS A 131 -6.15 -17.98 11.77
C LYS A 131 -7.02 -16.82 12.28
N SER A 132 -6.99 -15.68 11.60
CA SER A 132 -7.72 -14.48 12.04
C SER A 132 -9.25 -14.55 11.85
N ILE A 133 -9.75 -15.61 11.20
CA ILE A 133 -11.19 -15.84 10.96
C ILE A 133 -11.81 -16.80 12.01
N LEU A 134 -11.00 -17.34 12.93
CA LEU A 134 -11.42 -18.15 14.08
C LEU A 134 -11.29 -17.36 15.38
#